data_AF-A0A1G9Z3H7-F1
#
_entry.id   AF-A0A1G9Z3H7-F1
#
_cell.length_a   1.000
_cell.length_b   1.000
_cell.length_c   1.000
_cell.angle_alpha   90.00
_cell.angle_beta   90.00
_cell.angle_gamma   90.00
#
_symmetry.space_group_name_H-M   'P 1'
#
loop_
_entity.id
_entity.type
_entity.pdbx_description
1 polymer ?
#
loop_
_entity_poly.entity_id
_entity_poly.type
_entity_poly.pdbx_seq_one_letter_code
_entity_poly.pdbx_strand_id
1 'polypeptide(L)'
;MQTSSKSPCEFFKEIEDDLNRKLYSYTNSSPFIAMAGKAIDQHLEMVRVIRMITVQWLEINGYPSRDDVADIARRIIRLEERLDSLDEGLYLTLVEINVHRNQMDNLKNELAI
;
A
#
# COMPACT_ATOMS: atom_id res chain seq x y z
N MET A 1 -53.23 -15.04 -38.29
CA MET A 1 -52.52 -13.93 -37.62
C MET A 1 -51.83 -14.50 -36.41
N GLN A 2 -50.52 -14.78 -36.48
CA GLN A 2 -49.77 -15.27 -35.33
C GLN A 2 -49.40 -14.06 -34.46
N THR A 3 -50.01 -13.95 -33.29
CA THR A 3 -49.57 -13.03 -32.24
C THR A 3 -48.32 -13.66 -31.62
N SER A 4 -47.15 -13.24 -32.09
CA SER A 4 -45.87 -13.60 -31.47
C SER A 4 -45.84 -12.99 -30.07
N SER A 5 -46.13 -13.80 -29.04
CA SER A 5 -45.96 -13.40 -27.65
C SER A 5 -44.45 -13.45 -27.35
N LYS A 6 -43.82 -12.26 -27.24
CA LYS A 6 -42.43 -12.15 -26.78
C LYS A 6 -42.24 -12.96 -25.50
N SER A 7 -41.14 -13.68 -25.40
CA SER A 7 -40.82 -14.39 -24.17
C SER A 7 -40.62 -13.38 -23.02
N PRO A 8 -40.93 -13.74 -21.76
CA PRO A 8 -40.70 -12.84 -20.63
C PRO A 8 -39.27 -12.30 -20.56
N CYS A 9 -38.28 -13.10 -20.99
CA CYS A 9 -36.88 -12.71 -21.04
C CYS A 9 -36.62 -11.59 -22.06
N GLU A 10 -37.22 -11.65 -23.24
CA GLU A 10 -37.11 -10.61 -24.27
C GLU A 10 -37.79 -9.31 -23.82
N PHE A 11 -38.91 -9.41 -23.10
CA PHE A 11 -39.60 -8.25 -22.55
C PHE A 11 -38.78 -7.51 -21.48
N PHE A 12 -38.20 -8.23 -20.51
CA PHE A 12 -37.36 -7.61 -19.49
C PHE A 12 -36.08 -7.01 -20.06
N LYS A 13 -35.50 -7.65 -21.07
CA LYS A 13 -34.31 -7.13 -21.75
C LYS A 13 -34.57 -5.82 -22.49
N GLU A 14 -35.75 -5.69 -23.11
CA GLU A 14 -36.16 -4.44 -23.77
C GLU A 14 -36.35 -3.29 -22.77
N ILE A 15 -36.87 -3.59 -21.57
CA ILE A 15 -36.96 -2.62 -20.47
C ILE A 15 -35.57 -2.23 -19.97
N GLU A 16 -34.67 -3.19 -19.77
CA GLU A 16 -33.29 -2.95 -19.36
C GLU A 16 -32.55 -2.06 -20.37
N ASP A 17 -32.71 -2.34 -21.67
CA ASP A 17 -32.09 -1.57 -22.75
C ASP A 17 -32.61 -0.12 -22.80
N ASP A 18 -33.91 0.11 -22.56
CA ASP A 18 -34.50 1.46 -22.50
C ASP A 18 -34.02 2.24 -21.27
N LEU A 19 -33.96 1.58 -20.10
CA LEU A 19 -33.43 2.16 -18.86
C LEU A 19 -31.96 2.53 -19.01
N ASN A 20 -31.15 1.64 -19.57
CA ASN A 20 -29.73 1.90 -19.82
C ASN A 20 -29.56 3.07 -20.79
N ARG A 21 -30.34 3.12 -21.87
CA ARG A 21 -30.29 4.23 -22.83
C ARG A 21 -30.61 5.57 -22.17
N LYS A 22 -31.65 5.61 -21.33
CA LYS A 22 -32.03 6.82 -20.57
C LYS A 22 -30.93 7.21 -19.59
N LEU A 23 -30.40 6.26 -18.83
CA LEU A 23 -29.30 6.48 -17.90
C LEU A 23 -28.11 7.12 -18.62
N TYR A 24 -27.64 6.52 -19.73
CA TYR A 24 -26.54 7.06 -20.51
C TYR A 24 -26.83 8.46 -21.05
N SER A 25 -28.07 8.75 -21.48
CA SER A 25 -28.41 10.08 -21.98
C SER A 25 -28.29 11.18 -20.90
N TYR A 26 -28.59 10.84 -19.64
CA TYR A 26 -28.46 11.75 -18.52
C TYR A 26 -27.03 11.84 -18.00
N THR A 27 -26.32 10.71 -17.90
CA THR A 27 -25.00 10.63 -17.26
C THR A 27 -23.84 10.93 -18.21
N ASN A 28 -23.95 10.65 -19.51
CA ASN A 28 -22.93 11.01 -20.51
C ASN A 28 -23.09 12.43 -21.05
N SER A 29 -23.63 13.33 -20.23
CA SER A 29 -23.73 14.74 -20.57
C SER A 29 -22.61 15.52 -19.89
N SER A 30 -22.04 16.52 -20.59
CA SER A 30 -21.01 17.39 -20.02
C SER A 30 -21.44 18.05 -18.69
N PRO A 31 -22.70 18.52 -18.52
CA PRO A 31 -23.17 19.05 -17.25
C PRO A 31 -23.16 18.03 -16.10
N PHE A 32 -23.55 16.78 -16.38
CA PHE A 32 -23.51 15.71 -15.38
C PHE A 32 -22.08 15.41 -14.95
N ILE A 33 -21.16 15.25 -15.91
CA ILE A 33 -19.74 15.00 -15.63
C ILE A 33 -19.14 16.14 -14.81
N ALA A 34 -19.45 17.39 -15.15
CA ALA A 34 -18.97 18.55 -14.41
C ALA A 34 -19.54 18.61 -12.97
N MET A 35 -20.81 18.26 -12.79
CA MET A 35 -21.44 18.20 -11.46
C MET A 35 -20.86 17.06 -10.61
N ALA A 36 -20.69 15.87 -11.18
CA ALA A 36 -20.05 14.73 -10.53
C ALA A 36 -18.61 15.06 -10.14
N GLY A 37 -17.83 15.70 -11.03
CA GLY A 37 -16.49 16.17 -10.74
C GLY A 37 -16.45 17.12 -9.55
N LYS A 38 -17.30 18.15 -9.54
CA LYS A 38 -17.41 19.09 -8.41
C LYS A 38 -17.79 18.40 -7.10
N ALA A 39 -18.71 17.44 -7.13
CA ALA A 39 -19.10 16.69 -5.95
C ALA A 39 -17.93 15.85 -5.38
N ILE A 40 -17.14 15.23 -6.27
CA ILE A 40 -15.92 14.49 -5.88
C ILE A 40 -14.89 15.46 -5.28
N ASP A 41 -14.65 16.60 -5.92
CA ASP A 41 -13.70 17.60 -5.42
C ASP A 41 -14.10 18.12 -4.03
N GLN A 42 -15.38 18.42 -3.83
CA GLN A 42 -15.91 18.82 -2.53
C GLN A 42 -15.74 17.73 -1.47
N HIS A 43 -15.97 16.46 -1.83
CA HIS A 43 -15.75 15.34 -0.93
C HIS A 43 -14.27 15.22 -0.56
N LEU A 44 -13.35 15.38 -1.52
CA LEU A 44 -11.92 15.33 -1.26
C LEU A 44 -11.47 16.46 -0.31
N GLU A 45 -12.00 17.67 -0.48
CA GLU A 45 -11.73 18.77 0.45
C GLU A 45 -12.27 18.49 1.85
N MET A 46 -13.48 17.95 1.97
CA MET A 46 -14.04 17.53 3.26
C MET A 46 -13.15 16.48 3.93
N VAL A 47 -12.69 15.47 3.19
CA VAL A 47 -11.79 14.43 3.71
C VAL A 47 -10.46 15.04 4.18
N ARG A 48 -9.90 16.01 3.44
CA ARG A 48 -8.68 16.73 3.84
C ARG A 48 -8.87 17.47 5.16
N VAL A 49 -9.96 18.22 5.29
CA VAL A 49 -10.27 18.98 6.51
C VAL A 49 -10.47 18.04 7.69
N ILE A 50 -11.23 16.96 7.52
CA ILE A 50 -11.43 15.96 8.58
C ILE A 50 -10.09 15.36 9.00
N ARG A 51 -9.23 14.98 8.05
CA ARG A 51 -7.90 14.43 8.38
C ARG A 51 -7.06 15.42 9.18
N MET A 52 -7.06 16.70 8.79
CA MET A 52 -6.34 17.76 9.50
C MET A 52 -6.86 17.92 10.94
N ILE A 53 -8.18 17.99 11.12
CA ILE A 53 -8.81 18.09 12.45
C ILE A 53 -8.47 16.87 13.30
N THR A 54 -8.54 15.66 12.73
CA THR A 54 -8.21 14.43 13.44
C THR A 54 -6.76 14.42 13.90
N VAL A 55 -5.81 14.83 13.05
CA VAL A 55 -4.39 14.91 13.44
C VAL A 55 -4.19 15.90 14.58
N GLN A 56 -4.77 17.11 14.49
CA GLN A 56 -4.69 18.09 15.56
C GLN A 56 -5.31 17.59 16.87
N TRP A 57 -6.44 16.88 16.79
CA TRP A 57 -7.07 16.26 17.96
C TRP A 57 -6.16 15.20 18.60
N LEU A 58 -5.51 14.36 17.80
CA LEU A 58 -4.56 13.37 18.30
C LEU A 58 -3.38 14.06 18.98
N GLU A 59 -2.80 15.09 18.37
CA GLU A 59 -1.70 15.88 18.93
C GLU A 59 -2.06 16.52 20.28
N ILE A 60 -3.21 17.20 20.37
CA ILE A 60 -3.67 17.86 21.61
C ILE A 60 -3.83 16.85 22.75
N ASN A 61 -4.28 15.63 22.45
CA ASN A 61 -4.48 14.59 23.44
C ASN A 61 -3.24 13.71 23.66
N GLY A 62 -2.13 13.98 22.96
CA GLY A 62 -0.89 13.21 23.05
C GLY A 62 -0.99 11.79 22.47
N TYR A 63 -1.92 11.55 21.56
CA TYR A 63 -2.04 10.27 20.86
C TYR A 63 -1.20 10.24 19.59
N PRO A 64 -0.57 9.09 19.26
CA PRO A 64 0.21 8.95 18.04
C PRO A 64 -0.70 8.98 16.81
N SER A 65 -0.29 9.74 15.79
CA SER A 65 -0.93 9.70 14.48
C SER A 65 -0.50 8.46 13.69
N ARG A 66 -1.22 8.16 12.62
CA ARG A 66 -0.83 7.10 11.68
C ARG A 66 0.57 7.35 11.10
N ASP A 67 0.91 8.60 10.86
CA ASP A 67 2.18 8.97 10.23
C ASP A 67 3.34 8.76 11.23
N ASP A 68 3.11 9.02 12.52
CA ASP A 68 4.07 8.69 13.60
C ASP A 68 4.31 7.17 13.72
N VAL A 69 3.23 6.39 13.67
CA VAL A 69 3.32 4.91 13.67
C VAL A 69 4.12 4.42 12.45
N ALA A 70 3.89 5.02 11.28
CA ALA A 70 4.62 4.69 10.07
C ALA A 70 6.11 5.06 10.18
N ASP A 71 6.45 6.19 10.82
CA ASP A 71 7.84 6.58 11.07
C ASP A 71 8.56 5.62 12.02
N ILE A 72 7.88 5.17 13.08
CA ILE A 72 8.41 4.15 13.98
C ILE A 72 8.66 2.85 13.21
N ALA A 73 7.71 2.40 12.40
CA ALA A 73 7.86 1.19 11.58
C ALA A 73 9.05 1.31 10.60
N ARG A 74 9.19 2.44 9.90
CA ARG A 74 10.35 2.71 9.03
C ARG A 74 11.67 2.72 9.79
N ARG A 75 11.67 3.20 11.03
CA ARG A 75 12.88 3.19 11.87
C ARG A 75 13.25 1.78 12.30
N ILE A 76 12.27 0.96 12.67
CA ILE A 76 12.50 -0.45 13.03
C ILE A 76 13.11 -1.19 11.84
N ILE A 77 12.52 -1.09 10.65
CA ILE A 77 13.04 -1.76 9.44
C ILE A 77 14.51 -1.39 9.19
N ARG A 78 14.86 -0.10 9.27
CA ARG A 78 16.25 0.36 9.10
C ARG A 78 17.20 -0.14 10.18
N LEU A 79 16.71 -0.40 11.39
CA LEU A 79 17.53 -0.96 12.46
C LEU A 79 17.76 -2.45 12.25
N GLU A 80 16.73 -3.19 11.83
CA GLU A 80 16.85 -4.61 11.46
C GLU A 80 17.87 -4.78 10.32
N GLU A 81 17.75 -4.00 9.23
CA GLU A 81 18.72 -4.05 8.12
C GLU A 81 20.17 -3.80 8.57
N ARG A 82 20.36 -2.91 9.56
CA ARG A 82 21.69 -2.62 10.12
C ARG A 82 22.19 -3.74 11.03
N LEU A 83 21.30 -4.39 11.76
CA LEU A 83 21.64 -5.55 12.59
C LEU A 83 22.06 -6.72 11.71
N ASP A 84 21.28 -7.03 10.67
CA ASP A 84 21.61 -8.08 9.69
C ASP A 84 23.00 -7.87 9.07
N SER A 85 23.30 -6.64 8.65
CA SER A 85 24.62 -6.30 8.10
C SER A 85 25.75 -6.44 9.12
N LEU A 86 25.50 -6.11 10.39
CA LEU A 86 26.49 -6.26 11.46
C LEU A 86 26.73 -7.74 11.77
N ASP A 87 25.67 -8.55 11.81
CA ASP A 87 25.74 -9.98 12.05
C ASP A 87 26.51 -10.70 10.93
N GLU A 88 26.27 -10.32 9.67
CA GLU A 88 27.06 -10.82 8.54
C GLU A 88 28.53 -10.43 8.68
N GLY A 89 28.82 -9.17 9.01
CA GLY A 89 30.19 -8.69 9.22
C GLY A 89 30.92 -9.43 10.36
N LEU A 90 30.22 -9.69 11.46
CA LEU A 90 30.75 -10.47 12.59
C LEU A 90 31.03 -11.91 12.19
N TYR A 91 30.11 -12.54 11.45
CA TYR A 91 30.30 -13.89 10.96
C TYR A 91 31.55 -13.99 10.07
N LEU A 92 31.70 -13.08 9.10
CA LEU A 92 32.88 -13.05 8.23
C LEU A 92 34.18 -12.86 9.02
N THR A 93 34.18 -11.94 9.97
CA THR A 93 35.35 -11.70 10.84
C THR A 93 35.73 -12.96 11.63
N LEU A 94 34.75 -13.69 12.18
CA LEU A 94 35.00 -14.94 12.89
C LEU A 94 35.58 -16.03 11.98
N VAL A 95 35.10 -16.09 10.74
CA VAL A 95 35.66 -17.00 9.72
C VAL A 95 37.11 -16.65 9.44
N GLU A 96 37.44 -15.38 9.21
CA GLU A 96 38.81 -14.91 8.98
C GLU A 96 39.74 -15.23 10.16
N ILE A 97 39.31 -14.98 11.39
CA ILE A 97 40.07 -15.31 12.60
C ILE A 97 40.39 -16.80 12.66
N ASN A 98 39.42 -17.67 12.36
CA ASN A 98 39.65 -19.11 12.33
C ASN A 98 40.64 -19.52 11.25
N VAL A 99 40.58 -18.90 10.06
CA VAL A 99 41.55 -19.12 8.99
C VAL A 99 42.95 -18.73 9.45
N HIS A 100 43.12 -17.53 10.02
CA HIS A 100 44.41 -17.07 10.52
C HIS A 100 44.95 -17.93 11.67
N ARG A 101 44.09 -18.40 12.56
CA ARG A 101 44.47 -19.33 13.63
C ARG A 101 45.03 -20.64 13.06
N ASN A 102 44.37 -21.22 12.07
CA ASN A 102 44.84 -22.45 11.43
C ASN A 102 46.19 -22.24 10.72
N GLN A 103 46.39 -21.08 10.07
CA GLN A 103 47.68 -20.73 9.46
C GLN A 103 48.80 -20.62 10.51
N MET A 104 48.53 -19.98 11.64
CA MET A 104 49.49 -19.87 12.75
C MET A 104 49.85 -21.23 13.33
N ASP A 105 48.87 -22.12 13.51
CA ASP A 105 49.11 -23.48 13.99
C ASP A 105 49.98 -24.28 13.00
N ASN A 106 49.74 -24.13 11.69
CA ASN A 106 50.57 -24.76 10.65
C ASN A 106 52.02 -24.24 10.67
N LEU A 107 52.22 -22.92 10.68
CA LEU A 107 53.56 -22.31 10.75
C LEU A 107 54.32 -22.73 12.01
N LYS A 108 53.62 -22.80 13.15
CA LYS A 108 54.22 -23.28 14.40
C LYS A 108 54.68 -24.73 14.30
N ASN A 109 53.93 -25.59 13.62
CA ASN A 109 54.31 -26.98 13.39
C ASN A 109 55.51 -27.08 12.44
N GLU A 110 55.60 -26.23 11.42
CA GLU A 110 56.75 -26.17 10.50
C GLU A 110 58.04 -25.70 11.19
N LEU A 111 57.94 -24.75 12.12
CA LEU A 111 59.07 -24.22 12.91
C LEU A 111 59.53 -25.15 14.05
N ALA A 112 58.73 -26.16 14.41
CA ALA A 112 59.04 -27.11 15.47
C ALA A 112 59.86 -28.33 14.98
N ILE A 113 60.22 -28.36 13.69
CA ILE A 113 61.09 -29.34 13.03
C ILE A 113 62.48 -28.72 12.86
#